data_AF-A0A8J4UT56-F1
#
_entry.id   AF-A0A8J4UT56-F1
#
_cell.length_a   1.000
_cell.length_b   1.000
_cell.length_c   1.000
_cell.angle_alpha   90.00
_cell.angle_beta   90.00
_cell.angle_gamma   90.00
#
_symmetry.space_group_name_H-M   'P 1'
#
loop_
_entity.id
_entity.type
_entity.pdbx_description
1 polymer ?
#
loop_
_entity_poly.entity_id
_entity_poly.type
_entity_poly.pdbx_seq_one_letter_code
_entity_poly.pdbx_strand_id
1 'polypeptide(L)'
;MGVMRHVVCAMSGGVDSSVAALLLKRKGYQVTGVFMKNWDSLDESGVCTSERDCEDAYKVCRMLDMPFHQVSYVKEYWHEVFSNLLGEYQKGRTPNPDIMCNKYIKFKHFYQYSVNVLGADAMATGHYARTSQEDEEIFQQRGKPAPEFLFRDRLEIRNSVRLYQGADRFKDQTFFLSQISQDALRQTIFPLAGLTKEFVKKMAAEAGFHHILKKKESMGICFIGERHFEDFILQYLEPKPGHFVSIEDGKIMGKHKGWFTFTLGQRARIGGQKDPWFVVDKDITTSEIFIGPTTNHPALLRDTLQTNRFHWISGEPPAELVHTQMMNCHFRFIHQMPLTPCCVTLNLDGSVWITTKQPLRAMTPGQ
;
A
#
# COMPACT_ATOMS: atom_id res chain seq x y z
N MET A 1 5.38 39.75 7.35
CA MET A 1 5.69 38.81 6.25
C MET A 1 5.29 37.42 6.73
N GLY A 2 4.33 36.77 6.08
CA GLY A 2 3.91 35.42 6.49
C GLY A 2 5.06 34.44 6.37
N VAL A 3 5.21 33.53 7.36
CA VAL A 3 6.21 32.47 7.32
C VAL A 3 5.89 31.55 6.14
N MET A 4 6.78 31.51 5.15
CA MET A 4 6.65 30.60 4.02
C MET A 4 6.84 29.17 4.53
N ARG A 5 5.80 28.33 4.41
CA ARG A 5 5.82 26.95 4.90
C ARG A 5 6.60 26.06 3.96
N HIS A 6 7.45 25.21 4.52
CA HIS A 6 8.30 24.27 3.79
C HIS A 6 7.64 22.90 3.70
N VAL A 7 7.42 22.42 2.48
CA VAL A 7 6.80 21.12 2.20
C VAL A 7 7.75 20.25 1.38
N VAL A 8 8.01 19.05 1.87
CA VAL A 8 8.82 18.05 1.15
C VAL A 8 7.89 17.14 0.35
N CYS A 9 8.00 17.16 -0.98
CA CYS A 9 7.17 16.37 -1.88
C CYS A 9 7.90 15.11 -2.34
N ALA A 10 7.30 13.94 -2.13
CA ALA A 10 7.78 12.68 -2.68
C ALA A 10 7.62 12.67 -4.21
N MET A 11 8.74 12.63 -4.93
CA MET A 11 8.80 12.63 -6.38
C MET A 11 9.15 11.24 -6.87
N SER A 12 8.26 10.59 -7.65
CA SER A 12 8.50 9.25 -8.20
C SER A 12 8.90 9.26 -9.67
N GLY A 13 8.99 10.44 -10.30
CA GLY A 13 9.15 10.57 -11.75
C GLY A 13 7.87 10.24 -12.54
N GLY A 14 6.72 10.16 -11.86
CA GLY A 14 5.40 9.95 -12.46
C GLY A 14 4.58 11.24 -12.51
N VAL A 15 3.52 11.23 -13.34
CA VAL A 15 2.61 12.38 -13.53
C VAL A 15 1.99 12.86 -12.22
N ASP A 16 1.58 11.95 -11.35
CA ASP A 16 0.85 12.27 -10.12
C ASP A 16 1.72 13.08 -9.15
N SER A 17 2.94 12.62 -8.86
CA SER A 17 3.87 13.38 -8.00
C SER A 17 4.24 14.74 -8.60
N SER A 18 4.38 14.82 -9.92
CA SER A 18 4.74 16.06 -10.62
C SER A 18 3.65 17.12 -10.54
N VAL A 19 2.39 16.72 -10.70
CA VAL A 19 1.25 17.63 -10.54
C VAL A 19 1.03 17.97 -9.07
N ALA A 20 1.26 17.04 -8.15
CA ALA A 20 1.22 17.32 -6.72
C ALA A 20 2.23 18.42 -6.32
N ALA A 21 3.47 18.30 -6.79
CA ALA A 21 4.51 19.31 -6.63
C ALA A 21 4.13 20.67 -7.24
N LEU A 22 3.58 20.68 -8.46
CA LEU A 22 3.09 21.88 -9.12
C LEU A 22 1.99 22.59 -8.31
N LEU A 23 1.03 21.83 -7.78
CA LEU A 23 -0.07 22.37 -6.97
C LEU A 23 0.44 23.02 -5.68
N LEU A 24 1.41 22.38 -5.01
CA LEU A 24 2.04 22.93 -3.81
C LEU A 24 2.79 24.24 -4.10
N LYS A 25 3.54 24.30 -5.22
CA LYS A 25 4.21 25.54 -5.66
C LYS A 25 3.18 26.64 -5.98
N ARG A 26 2.08 26.31 -6.65
CA ARG A 26 0.99 27.27 -6.96
C ARG A 26 0.30 27.81 -5.71
N LYS A 27 0.23 27.02 -4.62
CA LYS A 27 -0.25 27.47 -3.31
C LYS A 27 0.72 28.39 -2.56
N GLY A 28 1.93 28.61 -3.10
CA GLY A 28 2.93 29.51 -2.50
C GLY A 28 3.83 28.85 -1.45
N TYR A 29 3.83 27.52 -1.34
CA TYR A 29 4.74 26.82 -0.44
C TYR A 29 6.18 26.80 -0.97
N GLN A 30 7.14 26.79 -0.04
CA GLN A 30 8.51 26.40 -0.37
C GLN A 30 8.51 24.88 -0.52
N VAL A 31 8.71 24.38 -1.74
CA VAL A 31 8.66 22.94 -2.02
C VAL A 31 10.06 22.41 -2.29
N THR A 32 10.39 21.29 -1.66
CA THR A 32 11.58 20.48 -1.98
C THR A 32 11.14 19.13 -2.51
N GLY A 33 11.62 18.74 -3.69
CA GLY A 33 11.36 17.44 -4.27
C GLY A 33 12.36 16.40 -3.75
N VAL A 34 11.89 15.21 -3.39
CA VAL A 34 12.75 14.11 -2.95
C VAL A 34 12.40 12.83 -3.69
N PHE A 35 13.39 12.21 -4.33
CA PHE A 35 13.28 10.91 -4.97
C PHE A 35 13.84 9.81 -4.06
N MET A 36 13.12 8.69 -3.93
CA MET A 36 13.49 7.56 -3.10
C MET A 36 13.97 6.39 -3.96
N LYS A 37 15.25 6.01 -3.85
CA LYS A 37 15.77 4.75 -4.40
C LYS A 37 15.61 3.65 -3.36
N ASN A 38 14.66 2.73 -3.57
CA ASN A 38 14.32 1.69 -2.59
C ASN A 38 14.66 0.27 -3.06
N TRP A 39 15.08 0.13 -4.30
CA TRP A 39 15.50 -1.15 -4.87
C TRP A 39 16.76 -0.92 -5.69
N ASP A 40 17.71 -1.86 -5.61
CA ASP A 40 18.85 -1.86 -6.52
C ASP A 40 18.61 -2.88 -7.64
N SER A 41 18.53 -2.39 -8.87
CA SER A 41 18.34 -3.25 -10.04
C SER A 41 19.65 -3.83 -10.56
N LEU A 42 20.79 -3.39 -10.03
CA LEU A 42 22.12 -3.88 -10.46
C LEU A 42 22.36 -5.35 -10.04
N ASP A 43 21.62 -5.86 -9.06
CA ASP A 43 21.74 -7.22 -8.56
C ASP A 43 20.99 -8.27 -9.42
N GLU A 44 20.23 -7.83 -10.42
CA GLU A 44 19.43 -8.71 -11.27
C GLU A 44 19.54 -8.25 -12.73
N SER A 45 19.42 -9.18 -13.69
CA SER A 45 19.65 -8.99 -15.13
C SER A 45 18.66 -8.05 -15.87
N GLY A 46 18.17 -6.98 -15.22
CA GLY A 46 17.11 -6.10 -15.68
C GLY A 46 17.58 -4.71 -16.15
N VAL A 47 16.78 -4.10 -17.03
CA VAL A 47 16.92 -2.71 -17.48
C VAL A 47 16.62 -1.78 -16.29
N CYS A 48 17.55 -0.89 -15.93
CA CYS A 48 17.34 0.06 -14.83
C CYS A 48 16.26 1.09 -15.18
N THR A 49 15.04 0.89 -14.66
CA THR A 49 13.92 1.85 -14.78
C THR A 49 14.04 2.99 -13.77
N SER A 50 14.60 2.70 -12.58
CA SER A 50 14.71 3.68 -11.48
C SER A 50 15.58 4.89 -11.82
N GLU A 51 16.63 4.74 -12.62
CA GLU A 51 17.47 5.86 -13.05
C GLU A 51 16.71 6.85 -13.94
N ARG A 52 15.91 6.32 -14.88
CA ARG A 52 15.06 7.15 -15.75
C ARG A 52 13.97 7.85 -14.95
N ASP A 53 13.38 7.15 -13.98
CA ASP A 53 12.39 7.74 -13.06
C ASP A 53 12.99 8.88 -12.23
N CYS A 54 14.24 8.71 -11.76
CA CYS A 54 14.98 9.74 -11.05
C CYS A 54 15.28 10.96 -11.96
N GLU A 55 15.69 10.72 -13.20
CA GLU A 55 15.95 11.77 -14.17
C GLU A 55 14.67 12.56 -14.51
N ASP A 56 13.54 11.89 -14.70
CA ASP A 56 12.24 12.53 -14.92
C ASP A 56 11.82 13.37 -13.71
N ALA A 57 12.00 12.84 -12.48
CA ALA A 57 11.74 13.58 -11.26
C ALA A 57 12.59 14.84 -11.16
N TYR A 58 13.89 14.73 -11.48
CA TYR A 58 14.83 15.84 -11.49
C TYR A 58 14.43 16.90 -12.54
N LYS A 59 14.08 16.50 -13.76
CA LYS A 59 13.61 17.40 -14.83
C LYS A 59 12.40 18.21 -14.40
N VAL A 60 11.41 17.57 -13.78
CA VAL A 60 10.22 18.26 -13.24
C VAL A 60 10.60 19.24 -12.16
N CYS A 61 11.48 18.84 -11.23
CA CYS A 61 11.95 19.73 -10.16
C CYS A 61 12.66 20.98 -10.71
N ARG A 62 13.47 20.80 -11.76
CA ARG A 62 14.13 21.91 -12.47
C ARG A 62 13.13 22.83 -13.17
N MET A 63 12.11 22.28 -13.83
CA MET A 63 11.05 23.07 -14.47
C MET A 63 10.22 23.88 -13.46
N LEU A 64 10.05 23.36 -12.24
CA LEU A 64 9.30 24.00 -11.15
C LEU A 64 10.15 24.91 -10.25
N ASP A 65 11.44 25.05 -10.55
CA ASP A 65 12.42 25.77 -9.73
C ASP A 65 12.32 25.35 -8.25
N MET A 66 12.56 24.06 -8.00
CA MET A 66 12.61 23.50 -6.65
C MET A 66 13.91 22.72 -6.40
N PRO A 67 14.44 22.76 -5.16
CA PRO A 67 15.53 21.88 -4.76
C PRO A 67 15.13 20.41 -4.93
N PHE A 68 16.09 19.59 -5.35
CA PHE A 68 15.92 18.15 -5.55
C PHE A 68 16.92 17.38 -4.71
N HIS A 69 16.45 16.38 -3.97
CA HIS A 69 17.30 15.43 -3.26
C HIS A 69 16.99 14.01 -3.69
N GLN A 70 18.00 13.16 -3.63
CA GLN A 70 17.86 11.73 -3.77
C GLN A 70 18.26 11.07 -2.45
N VAL A 71 17.43 10.14 -1.98
CA VAL A 71 17.71 9.32 -0.80
C VAL A 71 17.62 7.85 -1.15
N SER A 72 18.41 7.03 -0.48
CA SER A 72 18.38 5.57 -0.64
C SER A 72 17.77 4.94 0.59
N TYR A 73 16.71 4.16 0.41
CA TYR A 73 16.13 3.30 1.44
C TYR A 73 16.19 1.81 1.04
N VAL A 74 17.18 1.43 0.23
CA VAL A 74 17.34 0.05 -0.26
C VAL A 74 17.44 -0.94 0.90
N LYS A 75 18.21 -0.60 1.94
CA LYS A 75 18.40 -1.46 3.12
C LYS A 75 17.11 -1.59 3.93
N GLU A 76 16.46 -0.48 4.19
CA GLU A 76 15.21 -0.39 4.95
C GLU A 76 14.08 -1.13 4.22
N TYR A 77 13.98 -0.96 2.90
CA TYR A 77 13.01 -1.68 2.07
C TYR A 77 13.27 -3.19 2.11
N TRP A 78 14.53 -3.60 1.95
CA TRP A 78 14.91 -5.01 2.01
C TRP A 78 14.53 -5.65 3.35
N HIS A 79 14.84 -4.99 4.47
CA HIS A 79 14.62 -5.55 5.81
C HIS A 79 13.16 -5.45 6.27
N GLU A 80 12.50 -4.29 6.11
CA GLU A 80 11.16 -4.05 6.66
C GLU A 80 10.01 -4.46 5.73
N VAL A 81 10.25 -4.51 4.41
CA VAL A 81 9.24 -4.85 3.40
C VAL A 81 9.53 -6.21 2.76
N PHE A 82 10.68 -6.36 2.11
CA PHE A 82 10.93 -7.52 1.26
C PHE A 82 11.18 -8.81 2.04
N SER A 83 11.98 -8.76 3.12
CA SER A 83 12.22 -9.92 3.97
C SER A 83 10.93 -10.45 4.61
N ASN A 84 10.03 -9.54 5.01
CA ASN A 84 8.71 -9.90 5.53
C ASN A 84 7.83 -10.52 4.43
N LEU A 85 7.83 -9.95 3.23
CA LEU A 85 7.16 -10.51 2.05
C LEU A 85 7.58 -11.98 1.82
N LEU A 86 8.89 -12.25 1.79
CA LEU A 86 9.42 -13.62 1.62
C LEU A 86 8.95 -14.55 2.75
N GLY A 87 9.01 -14.09 4.00
CA GLY A 87 8.58 -14.87 5.16
C GLY A 87 7.09 -15.21 5.15
N GLU A 88 6.22 -14.28 4.73
CA GLU A 88 4.77 -14.55 4.62
C GLU A 88 4.46 -15.53 3.47
N TYR A 89 5.17 -15.42 2.34
CA TYR A 89 5.07 -16.40 1.25
C TYR A 89 5.49 -17.80 1.68
N GLN A 90 6.58 -17.93 2.43
CA GLN A 90 7.01 -19.22 3.01
C GLN A 90 5.93 -19.82 3.92
N LYS A 91 5.19 -19.00 4.67
CA LYS A 91 4.02 -19.40 5.48
C LYS A 91 2.74 -19.61 4.68
N GLY A 92 2.81 -19.65 3.35
CA GLY A 92 1.65 -19.89 2.49
C GLY A 92 0.65 -18.73 2.41
N ARG A 93 1.01 -17.54 2.88
CA ARG A 93 0.17 -16.34 2.80
C ARG A 93 0.51 -15.54 1.55
N THR A 94 -0.40 -14.66 1.15
CA THR A 94 -0.16 -13.71 0.06
C THR A 94 -0.13 -12.29 0.64
N PRO A 95 1.05 -11.78 1.04
CA PRO A 95 1.21 -10.43 1.56
C PRO A 95 0.99 -9.34 0.49
N ASN A 96 0.69 -8.12 0.94
CA ASN A 96 0.65 -6.92 0.09
C ASN A 96 1.87 -6.01 0.37
N PRO A 97 2.92 -6.02 -0.47
CA PRO A 97 4.12 -5.22 -0.24
C PRO A 97 3.88 -3.71 -0.30
N ASP A 98 2.87 -3.24 -1.05
CA ASP A 98 2.63 -1.81 -1.24
C ASP A 98 2.08 -1.16 0.04
N ILE A 99 1.23 -1.89 0.79
CA ILE A 99 0.78 -1.47 2.12
C ILE A 99 1.98 -1.31 3.05
N MET A 100 2.90 -2.28 3.04
CA MET A 100 4.09 -2.28 3.89
C MET A 100 5.10 -1.19 3.49
N CYS A 101 5.26 -0.97 2.18
CA CYS A 101 6.08 0.09 1.64
C CYS A 101 5.56 1.48 2.06
N ASN A 102 4.25 1.71 1.99
CA ASN A 102 3.67 2.94 2.51
C ASN A 102 3.92 3.06 4.03
N LYS A 103 3.64 2.01 4.80
CA LYS A 103 3.82 2.01 6.26
C LYS A 103 5.25 2.33 6.70
N TYR A 104 6.24 1.62 6.17
CA TYR A 104 7.62 1.66 6.67
C TYR A 104 8.52 2.62 5.90
N ILE A 105 8.31 2.78 4.59
CA ILE A 105 9.20 3.61 3.78
C ILE A 105 8.60 5.01 3.65
N LYS A 106 7.45 5.14 2.97
CA LYS A 106 6.92 6.48 2.64
C LYS A 106 6.42 7.26 3.87
N PHE A 107 5.79 6.59 4.83
CA PHE A 107 5.19 7.25 6.00
C PHE A 107 5.92 6.97 7.32
N LYS A 108 7.14 6.42 7.26
CA LYS A 108 8.04 6.33 8.41
C LYS A 108 9.41 6.88 8.07
N HIS A 109 10.21 6.20 7.25
CA HIS A 109 11.57 6.67 6.93
C HIS A 109 11.60 8.00 6.15
N PHE A 110 10.78 8.12 5.11
CA PHE A 110 10.67 9.35 4.33
C PHE A 110 10.04 10.49 5.13
N TYR A 111 9.02 10.18 5.95
CA TYR A 111 8.43 11.13 6.88
C TYR A 111 9.47 11.69 7.87
N GLN A 112 10.22 10.80 8.53
CA GLN A 112 11.28 11.18 9.47
C GLN A 112 12.38 11.98 8.80
N TYR A 113 12.81 11.60 7.60
CA TYR A 113 13.79 12.37 6.82
C TYR A 113 13.28 13.77 6.48
N SER A 114 12.04 13.89 6.03
CA SER A 114 11.41 15.16 5.66
C SER A 114 11.36 16.14 6.84
N VAL A 115 10.91 15.67 8.00
CA VAL A 115 10.72 16.51 9.19
C VAL A 115 12.02 16.76 9.94
N ASN A 116 12.80 15.70 10.22
CA ASN A 116 13.94 15.79 11.13
C ASN A 116 15.22 16.24 10.43
N VAL A 117 15.40 15.89 9.15
CA VAL A 117 16.64 16.21 8.40
C VAL A 117 16.45 17.45 7.54
N LEU A 118 15.36 17.51 6.77
CA LEU A 118 15.08 18.66 5.91
C LEU A 118 14.35 19.80 6.62
N GLY A 119 13.87 19.59 7.86
CA GLY A 119 13.21 20.62 8.65
C GLY A 119 11.86 21.06 8.10
N ALA A 120 11.19 20.21 7.31
CA ALA A 120 9.93 20.52 6.68
C ALA A 120 8.79 20.69 7.69
N ASP A 121 7.85 21.60 7.38
CA ASP A 121 6.60 21.73 8.14
C ASP A 121 5.63 20.57 7.85
N ALA A 122 5.69 20.00 6.64
CA ALA A 122 4.88 18.87 6.22
C ALA A 122 5.58 18.07 5.10
N MET A 123 5.17 16.83 4.91
CA MET A 123 5.46 16.07 3.69
C MET A 123 4.24 16.03 2.77
N ALA A 124 4.46 15.76 1.49
CA ALA A 124 3.40 15.55 0.52
C ALA A 124 3.68 14.37 -0.39
N THR A 125 2.61 13.73 -0.86
CA THR A 125 2.71 12.62 -1.81
C THR A 125 1.65 12.74 -2.89
N GLY A 126 1.91 12.15 -4.05
CA GLY A 126 0.94 12.06 -5.15
C GLY A 126 -0.16 11.02 -4.94
N HIS A 127 -0.49 10.63 -3.70
CA HIS A 127 -1.56 9.67 -3.47
C HIS A 127 -2.94 10.30 -3.62
N TYR A 128 -3.87 9.53 -4.20
CA TYR A 128 -5.28 9.88 -4.30
C TYR A 128 -6.01 9.48 -3.01
N ALA A 129 -5.83 10.30 -1.99
CA ALA A 129 -6.47 10.18 -0.69
C ALA A 129 -6.75 11.57 -0.10
N ARG A 130 -7.59 11.61 0.93
CA ARG A 130 -7.98 12.84 1.62
C ARG A 130 -7.73 12.69 3.11
N THR A 131 -7.45 13.80 3.79
CA THR A 131 -7.44 13.84 5.25
C THR A 131 -8.61 14.68 5.75
N SER A 132 -8.91 14.60 7.05
CA SER A 132 -9.85 15.51 7.71
C SER A 132 -9.31 16.91 7.94
N GLN A 133 -8.07 17.18 7.53
CA GLN A 133 -7.38 18.43 7.81
C GLN A 133 -7.16 19.23 6.54
N GLU A 134 -7.26 20.54 6.69
CA GLU A 134 -6.77 21.47 5.69
C GLU A 134 -5.27 21.76 5.91
N ASP A 135 -4.60 22.29 4.88
CA ASP A 135 -3.15 22.52 4.92
C ASP A 135 -2.75 23.42 6.11
N GLU A 136 -3.56 24.43 6.46
CA GLU A 136 -3.29 25.32 7.61
C GLU A 136 -3.31 24.59 8.95
N GLU A 137 -4.21 23.64 9.14
CA GLU A 137 -4.32 22.84 10.36
C GLU A 137 -3.13 21.88 10.52
N ILE A 138 -2.54 21.43 9.40
CA ILE A 138 -1.31 20.63 9.40
C ILE A 138 -0.16 21.47 9.95
N PHE A 139 -0.02 22.71 9.47
CA PHE A 139 1.07 23.60 9.89
C PHE A 139 0.97 24.08 11.35
N GLN A 140 -0.23 24.10 11.93
CA GLN A 140 -0.45 24.43 13.34
C GLN A 140 0.01 23.33 14.31
N GLN A 141 0.28 22.12 13.82
CA GLN A 141 0.71 20.99 14.67
C GLN A 141 2.22 20.92 14.91
N ARG A 142 3.01 21.74 14.21
CA ARG A 142 4.47 21.81 14.39
C ARG A 142 4.80 22.44 15.74
N GLY A 143 5.64 21.77 16.52
CA GLY A 143 6.18 22.30 17.79
C GLY A 143 5.49 21.82 19.07
N LYS A 144 4.47 20.96 18.98
CA LYS A 144 4.07 20.18 20.15
C LYS A 144 4.90 18.87 20.15
N PRO A 145 5.85 18.67 21.06
CA PRO A 145 6.55 17.39 21.18
C PRO A 145 5.56 16.26 21.48
N ALA A 146 5.86 15.03 21.06
CA ALA A 146 5.24 13.88 21.72
C ALA A 146 5.70 13.92 23.19
N PRO A 147 4.81 13.80 24.19
CA PRO A 147 5.23 13.87 25.57
C PRO A 147 6.34 12.83 25.84
N GLU A 148 7.48 13.28 26.35
CA GLU A 148 8.67 12.46 26.68
C GLU A 148 8.44 11.53 27.87
N PHE A 149 7.24 11.55 28.46
CA PHE A 149 6.90 10.71 29.61
C PHE A 149 6.27 9.39 29.16
N LEU A 150 6.78 8.29 29.73
CA LEU A 150 6.24 6.92 29.63
C LEU A 150 4.76 6.80 30.07
N PHE A 151 4.21 7.86 30.66
CA PHE A 151 2.79 8.03 30.88
C PHE A 151 2.24 8.97 29.79
N ARG A 152 1.51 8.40 28.82
CA ARG A 152 0.61 9.17 27.95
C ARG A 152 -0.36 9.92 28.88
N ASP A 153 -0.07 11.18 29.18
CA ASP A 153 -1.08 12.07 29.73
C ASP A 153 -2.24 12.09 28.74
N ARG A 154 -3.35 11.46 29.13
CA ARG A 154 -4.61 11.35 28.36
C ARG A 154 -5.24 12.72 28.02
N LEU A 155 -4.62 13.84 28.42
CA LEU A 155 -5.17 15.19 28.32
C LEU A 155 -4.70 16.00 27.11
N GLU A 156 -3.59 15.69 26.45
CA GLU A 156 -3.34 16.24 25.10
C GLU A 156 -4.11 15.40 24.07
N ILE A 157 -5.44 15.55 24.05
CA ILE A 157 -6.26 15.05 22.94
C ILE A 157 -5.94 15.93 21.72
N ARG A 158 -4.84 15.63 21.02
CA ARG A 158 -4.71 16.07 19.64
C ARG A 158 -5.77 15.31 18.86
N ASN A 159 -6.80 16.02 18.41
CA ASN A 159 -7.87 15.47 17.57
C ASN A 159 -7.26 14.51 16.53
N SER A 160 -7.78 13.29 16.51
CA SER A 160 -7.32 12.26 15.58
C SER A 160 -7.64 12.70 14.15
N VAL A 161 -6.64 12.70 13.27
CA VAL A 161 -6.85 12.92 11.84
C VAL A 161 -7.49 11.69 11.24
N ARG A 162 -8.46 11.90 10.35
CA ARG A 162 -9.15 10.82 9.65
C ARG A 162 -8.64 10.75 8.22
N LEU A 163 -8.52 9.53 7.71
CA LEU A 163 -8.22 9.26 6.32
C LEU A 163 -9.54 9.03 5.56
N TYR A 164 -9.73 9.77 4.48
CA TYR A 164 -10.89 9.71 3.60
C TYR A 164 -10.48 9.29 2.20
N GLN A 165 -11.43 8.69 1.48
CA GLN A 165 -11.24 8.30 0.09
C GLN A 165 -11.01 9.51 -0.81
N GLY A 166 -10.19 9.33 -1.85
CA GLY A 166 -9.99 10.34 -2.89
C GLY A 166 -11.30 10.66 -3.64
N ALA A 167 -11.36 11.85 -4.27
CA ALA A 167 -12.50 12.22 -5.12
C ALA A 167 -12.66 11.26 -6.31
N ASP A 168 -11.55 10.81 -6.89
CA ASP A 168 -11.52 9.76 -7.90
C ASP A 168 -11.66 8.38 -7.24
N ARG A 169 -12.84 7.78 -7.37
CA ARG A 169 -13.13 6.46 -6.77
C ARG A 169 -12.35 5.32 -7.41
N PHE A 170 -11.97 5.45 -8.69
CA PHE A 170 -11.21 4.43 -9.40
C PHE A 170 -9.71 4.50 -9.08
N LYS A 171 -9.23 5.67 -8.69
CA LYS A 171 -7.85 5.88 -8.24
C LYS A 171 -7.68 5.97 -6.73
N ASP A 172 -8.75 5.85 -5.94
CA ASP A 172 -8.70 5.86 -4.47
C ASP A 172 -7.62 4.92 -3.92
N GLN A 173 -6.61 5.50 -3.27
CA GLN A 173 -5.45 4.78 -2.75
C GLN A 173 -5.51 4.54 -1.24
N THR A 174 -6.63 4.86 -0.58
CA THR A 174 -6.79 4.64 0.87
C THR A 174 -6.60 3.19 1.29
N PHE A 175 -6.88 2.21 0.41
CA PHE A 175 -6.58 0.80 0.64
C PHE A 175 -5.09 0.57 0.98
N PHE A 176 -4.20 1.17 0.20
CA PHE A 176 -2.74 1.03 0.39
C PHE A 176 -2.20 1.89 1.54
N LEU A 177 -2.99 2.85 2.02
CA LEU A 177 -2.67 3.73 3.15
C LEU A 177 -3.30 3.25 4.46
N SER A 178 -3.94 2.07 4.46
CA SER A 178 -4.67 1.52 5.62
C SER A 178 -3.81 1.34 6.88
N GLN A 179 -2.48 1.25 6.72
CA GLN A 179 -1.51 1.06 7.81
C GLN A 179 -0.71 2.32 8.14
N ILE A 180 -1.11 3.50 7.64
CA ILE A 180 -0.43 4.76 7.96
C ILE A 180 -0.51 5.07 9.46
N SER A 181 0.58 5.60 10.03
CA SER A 181 0.60 6.05 11.42
C SER A 181 -0.10 7.41 11.57
N GLN A 182 -0.66 7.66 12.74
CA GLN A 182 -1.35 8.93 12.99
C GLN A 182 -0.40 10.13 12.92
N ASP A 183 0.84 9.96 13.37
CA ASP A 183 1.83 11.04 13.37
C ASP A 183 2.26 11.43 11.95
N ALA A 184 2.46 10.45 11.07
CA ALA A 184 2.73 10.73 9.67
C ALA A 184 1.51 11.33 8.95
N LEU A 185 0.31 10.81 9.20
CA LEU A 185 -0.92 11.31 8.59
C LEU A 185 -1.18 12.79 8.93
N ARG A 186 -0.92 13.18 10.19
CA ARG A 186 -1.04 14.57 10.69
C ARG A 186 -0.16 15.58 9.98
N GLN A 187 0.96 15.13 9.43
CA GLN A 187 1.95 15.99 8.77
C GLN A 187 2.09 15.66 7.29
N THR A 188 1.05 15.05 6.69
CA THR A 188 1.00 14.71 5.27
C THR A 188 -0.07 15.51 4.56
N ILE A 189 0.30 16.13 3.44
CA ILE A 189 -0.61 16.74 2.48
C ILE A 189 -0.81 15.77 1.30
N PHE A 190 -2.05 15.62 0.83
CA PHE A 190 -2.40 14.91 -0.40
C PHE A 190 -2.94 15.90 -1.46
N PRO A 191 -2.09 16.52 -2.29
CA PRO A 191 -2.53 17.58 -3.18
C PRO A 191 -3.54 17.14 -4.24
N LEU A 192 -3.57 15.84 -4.57
CA LEU A 192 -4.48 15.26 -5.58
C LEU A 192 -5.84 14.82 -5.00
N ALA A 193 -6.05 15.01 -3.70
CA ALA A 193 -7.26 14.68 -2.94
C ALA A 193 -8.59 14.91 -3.68
N GLY A 194 -8.72 16.06 -4.32
CA GLY A 194 -9.94 16.54 -4.97
C GLY A 194 -9.99 16.35 -6.48
N LEU A 195 -9.00 15.70 -7.09
CA LEU A 195 -8.82 15.68 -8.55
C LEU A 195 -9.05 14.29 -9.13
N THR A 196 -9.56 14.24 -10.36
CA THR A 196 -9.60 13.02 -11.17
C THR A 196 -8.29 12.82 -11.91
N LYS A 197 -7.96 11.56 -12.25
CA LYS A 197 -6.74 11.26 -13.01
C LYS A 197 -6.66 12.00 -14.36
N GLU A 198 -7.80 12.13 -15.03
CA GLU A 198 -7.89 12.84 -16.31
C GLU A 198 -7.53 14.33 -16.15
N PHE A 199 -8.07 14.96 -15.11
CA PHE A 199 -7.75 16.35 -14.81
C PHE A 199 -6.27 16.52 -14.43
N VAL A 200 -5.71 15.60 -13.66
CA VAL A 200 -4.27 15.57 -13.33
C VAL A 200 -3.42 15.50 -14.61
N LYS A 201 -3.76 14.63 -15.58
CA LYS A 201 -3.06 14.57 -16.87
C LYS A 201 -3.19 15.87 -17.67
N LYS A 202 -4.36 16.51 -17.65
CA LYS A 202 -4.58 17.82 -18.30
C LYS A 202 -3.68 18.90 -17.69
N MET A 203 -3.62 18.99 -16.37
CA MET A 203 -2.72 19.92 -15.68
C MET A 203 -1.25 19.68 -16.00
N ALA A 204 -0.83 18.42 -16.08
CA ALA A 204 0.53 18.07 -16.49
C ALA A 204 0.84 18.50 -17.94
N ALA A 205 -0.11 18.37 -18.86
CA ALA A 205 0.03 18.86 -20.24
C ALA A 205 0.17 20.39 -20.28
N GLU A 206 -0.68 21.12 -19.56
CA GLU A 206 -0.64 22.58 -19.49
C GLU A 206 0.65 23.11 -18.85
N ALA A 207 1.23 22.36 -17.91
CA ALA A 207 2.50 22.69 -17.25
C ALA A 207 3.75 22.29 -18.06
N GLY A 208 3.58 21.73 -19.27
CA GLY A 208 4.68 21.32 -20.14
C GLY A 208 5.35 20.00 -19.76
N PHE A 209 4.75 19.18 -18.88
CA PHE A 209 5.28 17.88 -18.45
C PHE A 209 5.07 16.76 -19.50
N HIS A 210 5.26 17.06 -20.78
CA HIS A 210 4.94 16.14 -21.88
C HIS A 210 5.75 14.84 -21.88
N HIS A 211 6.96 14.87 -21.32
CA HIS A 211 7.86 13.71 -21.25
C HIS A 211 7.30 12.60 -20.34
N ILE A 212 6.63 12.95 -19.24
CA ILE A 212 6.01 11.97 -18.31
C ILE A 212 4.57 11.59 -18.67
N LEU A 213 3.87 12.35 -19.53
CA LEU A 213 2.49 12.03 -19.92
C LEU A 213 2.34 10.71 -20.67
N LYS A 214 3.36 10.35 -21.44
CA LYS A 214 3.38 9.10 -22.23
C LYS A 214 3.77 7.88 -21.38
N LYS A 215 4.18 8.10 -20.14
CA LYS A 215 4.63 7.04 -19.24
C LYS A 215 3.44 6.22 -18.78
N LYS A 216 3.58 4.90 -18.88
CA LYS A 216 2.60 3.97 -18.29
C LYS A 216 2.65 4.13 -16.77
N GLU A 217 1.50 3.93 -16.13
CA GLU A 217 1.45 3.89 -14.67
C GLU A 217 2.31 2.73 -14.15
N SER A 218 2.95 2.92 -13.01
CA SER A 218 3.74 1.88 -12.36
C SER A 218 2.79 0.76 -11.92
N MET A 219 2.87 -0.38 -12.61
CA MET A 219 2.17 -1.61 -12.26
C MET A 219 3.18 -2.58 -11.63
N GLY A 220 2.70 -3.48 -10.77
CA GLY A 220 3.55 -4.43 -10.04
C GLY A 220 3.96 -3.94 -8.66
N ILE A 221 4.89 -4.66 -8.03
CA ILE A 221 5.34 -4.37 -6.67
C ILE A 221 6.09 -3.03 -6.66
N CYS A 222 5.76 -2.14 -5.72
CA CYS A 222 6.40 -0.83 -5.60
C CYS A 222 7.93 -0.94 -5.63
N PHE A 223 8.59 -0.12 -6.45
CA PHE A 223 10.05 -0.06 -6.65
C PHE A 223 10.73 -1.26 -7.33
N ILE A 224 10.10 -2.43 -7.42
CA ILE A 224 10.64 -3.61 -8.14
C ILE A 224 10.22 -3.62 -9.63
N GLY A 225 9.02 -3.09 -9.92
CA GLY A 225 8.47 -2.96 -11.27
C GLY A 225 7.67 -4.18 -11.75
N GLU A 226 7.32 -4.19 -13.04
CA GLU A 226 6.55 -5.27 -13.66
C GLU A 226 7.47 -6.42 -14.09
N ARG A 227 7.26 -7.61 -13.52
CA ARG A 227 8.05 -8.82 -13.77
C ARG A 227 7.16 -10.06 -13.74
N HIS A 228 7.63 -11.16 -14.33
CA HIS A 228 6.98 -12.45 -14.13
C HIS A 228 7.21 -12.90 -12.68
N PHE A 229 6.14 -12.91 -11.88
CA PHE A 229 6.21 -13.08 -10.42
C PHE A 229 6.85 -14.42 -10.01
N GLU A 230 6.53 -15.51 -10.72
CA GLU A 230 7.07 -16.85 -10.42
C GLU A 230 8.60 -16.87 -10.55
N ASP A 231 9.15 -16.33 -11.64
CA ASP A 231 10.60 -16.32 -11.87
C ASP A 231 11.32 -15.37 -10.90
N PHE A 232 10.65 -14.28 -10.51
CA PHE A 232 11.18 -13.34 -9.54
C PHE A 232 11.27 -13.97 -8.14
N ILE A 233 10.19 -14.57 -7.64
CA ILE A 233 10.18 -15.09 -6.26
C ILE A 233 11.10 -16.31 -6.09
N LEU A 234 11.29 -17.10 -7.15
CA LEU A 234 12.18 -18.27 -7.16
C LEU A 234 13.68 -17.90 -7.17
N GLN A 235 14.05 -16.64 -7.37
CA GLN A 235 15.43 -16.16 -7.16
C GLN A 235 15.77 -16.06 -5.66
N TYR A 236 14.75 -15.95 -4.80
CA TYR A 236 14.91 -15.70 -3.37
C TYR A 236 14.43 -16.86 -2.49
N LEU A 237 13.46 -17.64 -2.97
CA LEU A 237 12.91 -18.79 -2.26
C LEU A 237 13.29 -20.09 -2.97
N GLU A 238 13.84 -21.03 -2.22
CA GLU A 238 14.11 -22.37 -2.73
C GLU A 238 12.80 -23.03 -3.24
N PRO A 239 12.80 -23.58 -4.47
CA PRO A 239 11.64 -24.31 -4.99
C PRO A 239 11.25 -25.48 -4.08
N LYS A 240 9.98 -25.54 -3.71
CA LYS A 240 9.39 -26.64 -2.91
C LYS A 240 8.31 -27.33 -3.73
N PRO A 241 8.71 -28.26 -4.62
CA PRO A 241 7.77 -28.87 -5.55
C PRO A 241 6.74 -29.71 -4.81
N GLY A 242 5.53 -29.74 -5.35
CA GLY A 242 4.40 -30.44 -4.77
C GLY A 242 3.33 -30.74 -5.80
N HIS A 243 2.18 -31.22 -5.33
CA HIS A 243 1.09 -31.68 -6.18
C HIS A 243 -0.12 -30.77 -6.09
N PHE A 244 -0.80 -30.61 -7.23
CA PHE A 244 -2.17 -30.13 -7.24
C PHE A 244 -3.11 -31.29 -6.92
N VAL A 245 -3.93 -31.13 -5.89
CA VAL A 245 -4.87 -32.15 -5.41
C VAL A 245 -6.29 -31.61 -5.53
N SER A 246 -7.17 -32.36 -6.19
CA SER A 246 -8.58 -32.01 -6.30
C SER A 246 -9.27 -32.13 -4.94
N ILE A 247 -9.99 -31.08 -4.53
CA ILE A 247 -10.73 -31.06 -3.26
C ILE A 247 -12.00 -31.93 -3.30
N GLU A 248 -12.47 -32.33 -4.49
CA GLU A 248 -13.70 -33.12 -4.65
C GLU A 248 -13.46 -34.62 -4.45
N ASP A 249 -12.36 -35.15 -4.99
CA ASP A 249 -12.07 -36.59 -5.08
C ASP A 249 -10.67 -36.96 -4.57
N GLY A 250 -9.84 -35.99 -4.15
CA GLY A 250 -8.47 -36.21 -3.69
C GLY A 250 -7.50 -36.59 -4.81
N LYS A 251 -7.90 -36.49 -6.08
CA LYS A 251 -7.07 -36.90 -7.21
C LYS A 251 -5.90 -35.93 -7.43
N ILE A 252 -4.72 -36.48 -7.72
CA ILE A 252 -3.55 -35.71 -8.15
C ILE A 252 -3.76 -35.26 -9.60
N MET A 253 -3.78 -33.95 -9.81
CA MET A 253 -4.12 -33.30 -11.09
C MET A 253 -2.89 -32.71 -11.79
N GLY A 254 -1.77 -32.56 -11.10
CA GLY A 254 -0.54 -32.00 -11.67
C GLY A 254 0.52 -31.70 -10.62
N LYS A 255 1.59 -31.01 -11.03
CA LYS A 255 2.70 -30.59 -10.16
C LYS A 255 2.89 -29.07 -10.22
N HIS A 256 3.44 -28.50 -9.16
CA HIS A 256 3.87 -27.10 -9.08
C HIS A 256 5.30 -26.98 -8.53
N LYS A 257 5.89 -25.79 -8.65
CA LYS A 257 7.24 -25.50 -8.15
C LYS A 257 7.29 -24.99 -6.70
N GLY A 258 6.15 -24.56 -6.16
CA GLY A 258 6.03 -24.09 -4.77
C GLY A 258 4.65 -23.51 -4.47
N TRP A 259 4.18 -23.64 -3.24
CA TRP A 259 2.89 -23.04 -2.82
C TRP A 259 2.92 -21.52 -2.80
N PHE A 260 4.11 -20.92 -2.64
CA PHE A 260 4.31 -19.47 -2.60
C PHE A 260 4.15 -18.78 -3.95
N THR A 261 4.11 -19.54 -5.06
CA THR A 261 3.84 -19.00 -6.41
C THR A 261 2.34 -18.92 -6.70
N PHE A 262 1.49 -19.35 -5.76
CA PHE A 262 0.04 -19.43 -5.92
C PHE A 262 -0.71 -18.70 -4.80
N THR A 263 -1.78 -18.01 -5.20
CA THR A 263 -2.71 -17.31 -4.30
C THR A 263 -4.08 -17.98 -4.35
N LEU A 264 -4.84 -17.93 -3.25
CA LEU A 264 -6.20 -18.46 -3.23
C LEU A 264 -7.06 -17.76 -4.29
N GLY A 265 -7.92 -18.53 -4.96
CA GLY A 265 -8.74 -18.07 -6.07
C GLY A 265 -7.99 -17.84 -7.38
N GLN A 266 -6.67 -18.04 -7.44
CA GLN A 266 -5.89 -18.02 -8.69
C GLN A 266 -6.23 -19.25 -9.54
N ARG A 267 -6.33 -19.06 -10.85
CA ARG A 267 -6.57 -20.17 -11.79
C ARG A 267 -5.34 -21.09 -11.84
N ALA A 268 -5.53 -22.36 -11.51
CA ALA A 268 -4.55 -23.42 -11.75
C ALA A 268 -4.69 -23.87 -13.22
N ARG A 269 -3.67 -23.60 -14.04
CA ARG A 269 -3.69 -23.92 -15.48
C ARG A 269 -3.36 -25.40 -15.70
N ILE A 270 -4.34 -26.27 -15.48
CA ILE A 270 -4.19 -27.71 -15.64
C ILE A 270 -4.70 -28.14 -17.02
N GLY A 271 -3.84 -28.81 -17.79
CA GLY A 271 -4.18 -29.28 -19.13
C GLY A 271 -5.24 -30.39 -19.12
N GLY A 272 -6.03 -30.47 -20.19
CA GLY A 272 -7.00 -31.55 -20.39
C GLY A 272 -8.29 -31.46 -19.58
N GLN A 273 -8.54 -30.35 -18.88
CA GLN A 273 -9.77 -30.13 -18.11
C GLN A 273 -10.80 -29.33 -18.90
N LYS A 274 -12.07 -29.75 -18.79
CA LYS A 274 -13.21 -29.06 -19.43
C LYS A 274 -13.46 -27.70 -18.79
N ASP A 275 -13.47 -27.66 -17.46
CA ASP A 275 -13.73 -26.46 -16.66
C ASP A 275 -12.43 -25.86 -16.11
N PRO A 276 -12.38 -24.54 -15.87
CA PRO A 276 -11.25 -23.91 -15.20
C PRO A 276 -11.18 -24.34 -13.73
N TRP A 277 -9.98 -24.69 -13.27
CA TRP A 277 -9.69 -25.04 -11.88
C TRP A 277 -9.02 -23.87 -11.16
N PHE A 278 -9.32 -23.72 -9.87
CA PHE A 278 -8.83 -22.63 -9.03
C PHE A 278 -8.22 -23.16 -7.75
N VAL A 279 -7.20 -22.45 -7.24
CA VAL A 279 -6.56 -22.75 -5.96
C VAL A 279 -7.53 -22.40 -4.83
N VAL A 280 -7.84 -23.39 -3.99
CA VAL A 280 -8.82 -23.29 -2.91
C VAL A 280 -8.13 -23.19 -1.56
N ASP A 281 -7.11 -24.01 -1.36
CA ASP A 281 -6.36 -24.06 -0.10
C ASP A 281 -4.92 -24.52 -0.36
N LYS A 282 -4.05 -24.38 0.64
CA LYS A 282 -2.63 -24.73 0.56
C LYS A 282 -2.19 -25.42 1.85
N ASP A 283 -1.71 -26.66 1.74
CA ASP A 283 -1.06 -27.35 2.85
C ASP A 283 0.45 -27.24 2.71
N ILE A 284 1.04 -26.47 3.63
CA ILE A 284 2.47 -26.18 3.68
C ILE A 284 3.26 -27.39 4.18
N THR A 285 2.64 -28.25 4.98
CA THR A 285 3.29 -29.41 5.61
C THR A 285 3.51 -30.51 4.57
N THR A 286 2.48 -30.82 3.77
CA THR A 286 2.55 -31.81 2.69
C THR A 286 3.04 -31.21 1.37
N SER A 287 3.17 -29.88 1.30
CA SER A 287 3.47 -29.13 0.07
C SER A 287 2.39 -29.30 -1.01
N GLU A 288 1.14 -29.55 -0.62
CA GLU A 288 0.02 -29.76 -1.54
C GLU A 288 -0.78 -28.47 -1.76
N ILE A 289 -1.25 -28.27 -2.99
CA ILE A 289 -2.19 -27.19 -3.32
C ILE A 289 -3.51 -27.81 -3.68
N PHE A 290 -4.53 -27.51 -2.87
CA PHE A 290 -5.89 -27.95 -3.13
C PHE A 290 -6.55 -27.07 -4.18
N ILE A 291 -7.21 -27.71 -5.14
CA ILE A 291 -7.90 -27.05 -6.25
C ILE A 291 -9.34 -27.53 -6.37
N GLY A 292 -10.22 -26.65 -6.86
CA GLY A 292 -11.62 -26.97 -7.13
C GLY A 292 -12.04 -26.48 -8.52
N PRO A 293 -12.99 -27.17 -9.18
CA PRO A 293 -13.50 -26.74 -10.47
C PRO A 293 -14.43 -25.55 -10.34
N THR A 294 -14.51 -24.74 -11.39
CA THR A 294 -15.39 -23.57 -11.53
C THR A 294 -15.04 -22.38 -10.62
N THR A 295 -15.47 -21.18 -11.03
CA THR A 295 -15.13 -19.95 -10.31
C THR A 295 -15.91 -19.76 -9.00
N ASN A 296 -17.05 -20.43 -8.86
CA ASN A 296 -17.99 -20.29 -7.73
C ASN A 296 -17.98 -21.51 -6.81
N HIS A 297 -16.91 -22.30 -6.83
CA HIS A 297 -16.78 -23.48 -6.00
C HIS A 297 -17.02 -23.14 -4.52
N PRO A 298 -17.87 -23.88 -3.76
CA PRO A 298 -18.20 -23.56 -2.38
C PRO A 298 -16.98 -23.42 -1.47
N ALA A 299 -15.94 -24.23 -1.70
CA ALA A 299 -14.72 -24.16 -0.91
C ALA A 299 -13.91 -22.86 -1.09
N LEU A 300 -14.16 -22.08 -2.15
CA LEU A 300 -13.58 -20.74 -2.33
C LEU A 300 -14.32 -19.67 -1.52
N LEU A 301 -15.51 -19.98 -0.99
CA LEU A 301 -16.35 -19.02 -0.30
C LEU A 301 -16.09 -19.08 1.20
N ARG A 302 -15.82 -17.91 1.80
CA ARG A 302 -15.66 -17.71 3.24
C ARG A 302 -16.47 -16.49 3.64
N ASP A 303 -17.04 -16.49 4.83
CA ASP A 303 -17.80 -15.36 5.39
C ASP A 303 -17.17 -14.79 6.67
N THR A 304 -16.23 -15.52 7.28
CA THR A 304 -15.50 -15.08 8.48
C THR A 304 -14.00 -15.06 8.26
N LEU A 305 -13.33 -14.08 8.86
CA LEU A 305 -11.87 -14.08 9.02
C LEU A 305 -11.48 -13.50 10.38
N GLN A 306 -10.29 -13.87 10.84
CA GLN A 306 -9.64 -13.30 12.01
C GLN A 306 -8.37 -12.57 11.59
N THR A 307 -8.17 -11.36 12.13
CA THR A 307 -6.93 -10.61 11.92
C THR A 307 -5.94 -10.87 13.05
N ASN A 308 -4.67 -10.50 12.85
CA ASN A 308 -3.80 -10.20 14.00
C ASN A 308 -4.31 -8.94 14.72
N ARG A 309 -3.54 -8.41 15.68
CA ARG A 309 -3.85 -7.11 16.29
C ARG A 309 -4.15 -6.06 15.22
N PHE A 310 -5.36 -5.49 15.28
CA PHE A 310 -5.86 -4.62 14.23
C PHE A 310 -5.23 -3.23 14.31
N HIS A 311 -4.85 -2.66 13.17
CA HIS A 311 -4.33 -1.30 13.09
C HIS A 311 -5.46 -0.30 12.88
N TRP A 312 -5.62 0.62 13.83
CA TRP A 312 -6.57 1.72 13.72
C TRP A 312 -5.80 3.00 13.40
N ILE A 313 -6.20 3.71 12.34
CA ILE A 313 -5.56 5.00 11.96
C ILE A 313 -5.65 6.03 13.10
N SER A 314 -6.74 6.01 13.86
CA SER A 314 -6.92 6.82 15.08
C SER A 314 -5.97 6.43 16.23
N GLY A 315 -5.25 5.31 16.13
CA GLY A 315 -4.43 4.71 17.18
C GLY A 315 -5.20 3.78 18.12
N GLU A 316 -6.51 3.97 18.23
CA GLU A 316 -7.41 3.21 19.10
C GLU A 316 -8.69 2.80 18.36
N PRO A 317 -9.32 1.68 18.74
CA PRO A 317 -10.61 1.25 18.18
C PRO A 317 -11.71 2.31 18.40
N PRO A 318 -12.72 2.38 17.52
CA PRO A 318 -13.87 3.27 17.69
C PRO A 318 -14.56 3.05 19.04
N ALA A 319 -15.03 4.13 19.66
CA ALA A 319 -15.69 4.06 20.96
C ALA A 319 -16.90 3.10 20.96
N GLU A 320 -17.70 3.10 19.88
CA GLU A 320 -18.80 2.14 19.72
C GLU A 320 -18.30 0.70 19.86
N LEU A 321 -17.28 0.32 19.09
CA LEU A 321 -16.70 -1.02 19.10
C LEU A 321 -16.13 -1.41 20.47
N VAL A 322 -15.58 -0.46 21.23
CA VAL A 322 -15.09 -0.74 22.60
C VAL A 322 -16.24 -1.01 23.57
N HIS A 323 -17.34 -0.26 23.48
CA HIS A 323 -18.47 -0.40 24.39
C HIS A 323 -19.35 -1.61 24.08
N THR A 324 -19.64 -1.86 22.80
CA THR A 324 -20.55 -2.93 22.37
C THR A 324 -19.84 -4.22 22.00
N GLN A 325 -18.50 -4.20 21.89
CA GLN A 325 -17.64 -5.25 21.33
C GLN A 325 -17.93 -5.59 19.86
N MET A 326 -18.96 -4.99 19.25
CA MET A 326 -19.41 -5.27 17.89
C MET A 326 -19.80 -3.98 17.17
N MET A 327 -19.40 -3.85 15.90
CA MET A 327 -19.73 -2.67 15.10
C MET A 327 -20.02 -3.07 13.65
N ASN A 328 -21.01 -2.45 13.03
CA ASN A 328 -21.27 -2.63 11.61
C ASN A 328 -20.41 -1.68 10.78
N CYS A 329 -19.75 -2.19 9.76
CA CYS A 329 -18.95 -1.37 8.86
C CYS A 329 -18.86 -2.00 7.46
N HIS A 330 -18.02 -1.43 6.61
CA HIS A 330 -17.73 -1.97 5.29
C HIS A 330 -16.29 -2.47 5.24
N PHE A 331 -16.09 -3.57 4.51
CA PHE A 331 -14.82 -4.26 4.41
C PHE A 331 -14.44 -4.55 2.95
N ARG A 332 -13.13 -4.54 2.70
CA ARG A 332 -12.50 -5.03 1.47
C ARG A 332 -11.08 -5.53 1.79
N PHE A 333 -10.65 -6.60 1.15
CA PHE A 333 -9.29 -7.16 1.26
C PHE A 333 -8.52 -7.17 -0.06
N ILE A 334 -9.17 -6.85 -1.19
CA ILE A 334 -8.49 -6.68 -2.48
C ILE A 334 -8.77 -5.27 -2.99
N HIS A 335 -7.73 -4.61 -3.49
CA HIS A 335 -7.88 -3.31 -4.14
C HIS A 335 -8.88 -3.40 -5.32
N GLN A 336 -9.71 -2.38 -5.50
CA GLN A 336 -10.82 -2.33 -6.48
C GLN A 336 -12.01 -3.27 -6.25
N MET A 337 -11.95 -4.16 -5.25
CA MET A 337 -13.13 -4.92 -4.86
C MET A 337 -14.18 -3.98 -4.24
N PRO A 338 -15.48 -4.18 -4.53
CA PRO A 338 -16.55 -3.44 -3.88
C PRO A 338 -16.51 -3.58 -2.37
N LEU A 339 -16.87 -2.50 -1.68
CA LEU A 339 -17.05 -2.51 -0.23
C LEU A 339 -18.23 -3.41 0.14
N THR A 340 -17.98 -4.38 1.01
CA THR A 340 -19.00 -5.34 1.46
C THR A 340 -19.42 -5.02 2.89
N PRO A 341 -20.72 -4.97 3.21
CA PRO A 341 -21.20 -4.85 4.58
C PRO A 341 -20.73 -6.03 5.44
N CYS A 342 -20.19 -5.72 6.62
CA CYS A 342 -19.71 -6.71 7.58
C CYS A 342 -19.96 -6.25 9.02
N CYS A 343 -19.91 -7.21 9.94
CA CYS A 343 -19.86 -6.97 11.37
C CYS A 343 -18.45 -7.27 11.86
N VAL A 344 -17.87 -6.35 12.63
CA VAL A 344 -16.57 -6.54 13.28
C VAL A 344 -16.76 -6.79 14.76
N THR A 345 -16.07 -7.79 15.32
CA THR A 345 -16.07 -8.11 16.76
C THR A 345 -14.65 -7.96 17.31
N LEU A 346 -14.49 -7.18 18.38
CA LEU A 346 -13.18 -6.90 18.99
C LEU A 346 -12.84 -7.93 20.08
N ASN A 347 -11.67 -8.55 19.97
CA ASN A 347 -11.14 -9.49 20.97
C ASN A 347 -10.25 -8.78 22.00
N LEU A 348 -10.04 -9.43 23.15
CA LEU A 348 -9.23 -8.91 24.26
C LEU A 348 -7.74 -8.70 23.90
N ASP A 349 -7.22 -9.49 22.96
CA ASP A 349 -5.84 -9.38 22.46
C ASP A 349 -5.67 -8.26 21.41
N GLY A 350 -6.76 -7.55 21.08
CA GLY A 350 -6.81 -6.51 20.05
C GLY A 350 -6.94 -7.04 18.62
N SER A 351 -7.10 -8.35 18.42
CA SER A 351 -7.52 -8.90 17.13
C SER A 351 -9.00 -8.63 16.87
N VAL A 352 -9.41 -8.74 15.60
CA VAL A 352 -10.79 -8.51 15.19
C VAL A 352 -11.28 -9.70 14.37
N TRP A 353 -12.48 -10.17 14.68
CA TRP A 353 -13.26 -11.04 13.81
C TRP A 353 -14.07 -10.19 12.84
N ILE A 354 -14.02 -10.50 11.56
CA ILE A 354 -14.85 -9.85 10.54
C ILE A 354 -15.78 -10.91 9.95
N THR A 355 -17.09 -10.67 10.08
CA THR A 355 -18.14 -11.53 9.52
C THR A 355 -18.89 -10.76 8.43
N THR A 356 -18.84 -11.23 7.19
CA THR A 356 -19.55 -10.63 6.06
C THR A 356 -20.96 -11.18 5.95
N LYS A 357 -21.92 -10.34 5.51
CA LYS A 357 -23.33 -10.78 5.35
C LYS A 357 -23.49 -11.85 4.26
N GLN A 358 -22.61 -11.82 3.26
CA GLN A 358 -22.56 -12.80 2.17
C GLN A 358 -21.13 -13.37 2.10
N PRO A 359 -20.97 -14.67 1.80
CA PRO A 359 -19.66 -15.26 1.60
C PRO A 359 -18.91 -14.57 0.46
N LEU A 360 -17.65 -14.21 0.71
CA LEU A 360 -16.75 -13.65 -0.29
C LEU A 360 -15.85 -14.74 -0.86
N ARG A 361 -15.58 -14.61 -2.15
CA ARG A 361 -14.69 -15.51 -2.88
C ARG A 361 -13.23 -15.22 -2.53
N ALA A 362 -12.48 -16.28 -2.23
CA ALA A 362 -11.04 -16.30 -2.09
C ALA A 362 -10.50 -15.29 -1.06
N MET A 363 -11.12 -15.20 0.11
CA MET A 363 -10.54 -14.51 1.26
C MET A 363 -9.15 -15.08 1.53
N THR A 364 -8.12 -14.28 1.29
CA THR A 364 -6.73 -14.76 1.21
C THR A 364 -5.93 -14.30 2.42
N PRO A 365 -5.39 -15.20 3.25
CA PRO A 365 -4.52 -14.84 4.35
C PRO A 365 -3.31 -14.02 3.89
N GLY A 366 -3.04 -12.90 4.56
CA GLY A 366 -1.96 -11.96 4.26
C GLY A 366 -2.37 -10.71 3.46
N GLN A 367 -3.57 -10.71 2.85
CA GLN A 367 -4.15 -9.53 2.22
C GLN A 367 -4.85 -8.60 3.21
#